data_AF-A0A8T5IFG2-F1
#
_entry.id   AF-A0A8T5IFG2-F1
#
_cell.length_a   1.000
_cell.length_b   1.000
_cell.length_c   1.000
_cell.angle_alpha   90.00
_cell.angle_beta   90.00
_cell.angle_gamma   90.00
#
_symmetry.space_group_name_H-M   'P 1'
#
loop_
_entity.id
_entity.type
_entity.pdbx_description
1 polymer ?
#
loop_
_entity_poly.entity_id
_entity_poly.type
_entity_poly.pdbx_seq_one_letter_code
_entity_poly.pdbx_strand_id
1 'polypeptide(L)'
;MWQGQLKDASGTHYFSVGQFDNDTVQAQVETLATLHESGDPILLLMVAKGRCYTTEEGAVFTSMRPEEIAIIDRQRYATWLVQASQETMKRVADHDAAAALAPSRQAYTEAGIPAHSIEGLLKSREFYGDTDTEVHRLMVMRALDIAEGKREVSENTWNPPPAIPKSGTTEASEEAPEGEIGDILTSIIEQLDEGKGVDLENVLSSASARGFDRQTSEAKLDQLVDVGSLKEPRFGWFSLS
;
A
#
# COMPACT_ATOMS: atom_id res chain seq x y z
N MET A 1 16.62 17.64 9.96
CA MET A 1 15.40 16.99 9.46
C MET A 1 14.52 16.75 10.67
N TRP A 2 13.28 17.23 10.64
CA TRP A 2 12.34 17.04 11.72
C TRP A 2 11.45 15.83 11.45
N GLN A 3 11.12 15.10 12.50
CA GLN A 3 10.16 13.99 12.46
C GLN A 3 9.20 14.16 13.63
N GLY A 4 7.94 13.83 13.41
CA GLY A 4 6.91 13.96 14.42
C GLY A 4 5.80 12.94 14.26
N GLN A 5 5.03 12.79 15.33
CA GLN A 5 3.90 11.87 15.41
C GLN A 5 2.63 12.66 15.73
N LEU A 6 1.55 12.35 15.01
CA LEU A 6 0.20 12.83 15.27
C LEU A 6 -0.66 11.66 15.73
N LYS A 7 -1.56 11.93 16.68
CA LYS A 7 -2.58 10.98 17.11
C LYS A 7 -3.95 11.58 16.87
N ASP A 8 -4.85 10.76 16.35
CA ASP A 8 -6.26 11.09 16.18
C ASP A 8 -7.12 9.86 16.52
N ALA A 9 -8.42 9.89 16.17
CA ALA A 9 -9.33 8.76 16.37
C ALA A 9 -9.01 7.53 15.49
N SER A 10 -8.33 7.73 14.36
CA SER A 10 -8.00 6.68 13.39
C SER A 10 -6.68 5.97 13.70
N GLY A 11 -5.78 6.61 14.43
CA GLY A 11 -4.60 5.99 15.02
C GLY A 11 -3.42 6.93 15.14
N THR A 12 -2.23 6.36 14.96
CA THR A 12 -0.98 7.11 14.94
C THR A 12 -0.52 7.36 13.52
N HIS A 13 -0.17 8.61 13.23
CA HIS A 13 0.33 9.04 11.93
C HIS A 13 1.70 9.70 12.07
N TYR A 14 2.58 9.47 11.10
CA TYR A 14 3.93 9.99 11.11
C TYR A 14 4.11 11.06 10.05
N PHE A 15 4.81 12.14 10.40
CA PHE A 15 5.19 13.16 9.45
C PHE A 15 6.67 13.50 9.55
N SER A 16 7.22 14.00 8.44
CA SER A 16 8.61 14.45 8.38
C SER A 16 8.73 15.75 7.60
N VAL A 17 9.63 16.61 8.05
CA VAL A 17 10.01 17.86 7.36
C VAL A 17 11.51 17.81 7.05
N GLY A 18 11.83 17.76 5.77
CA GLY A 18 13.17 17.82 5.23
C GLY A 18 13.81 19.20 5.37
N GLN A 19 15.13 19.26 5.25
CA GLN A 19 15.90 20.52 5.34
C GLN A 19 15.64 21.50 4.18
N PHE A 20 15.10 21.00 3.07
CA PHE A 20 14.78 21.78 1.87
C PHE A 20 13.26 21.92 1.66
N ASP A 21 12.46 21.52 2.64
CA ASP A 21 11.02 21.79 2.61
C ASP A 21 10.75 23.27 2.91
N ASN A 22 9.51 23.72 2.66
CA ASN A 22 9.08 25.12 2.83
C ASN A 22 9.54 25.73 4.16
N ASP A 23 10.28 26.84 4.09
CA ASP A 23 10.79 27.59 5.26
C ASP A 23 9.70 27.94 6.28
N THR A 24 8.48 28.20 5.82
CA THR A 24 7.31 28.46 6.69
C THR A 24 6.98 27.24 7.55
N VAL A 25 6.94 26.05 6.94
CA VAL A 25 6.66 24.80 7.64
C VAL A 25 7.80 24.46 8.58
N GLN A 26 9.06 24.72 8.20
CA GLN A 26 10.20 24.52 9.09
C GLN A 26 10.09 25.37 10.36
N ALA A 27 9.81 26.66 10.21
CA ALA A 27 9.62 27.58 11.36
C ALA A 27 8.41 27.18 12.23
N GLN A 28 7.32 26.72 11.62
CA GLN A 28 6.15 26.20 12.34
C GLN A 28 6.51 24.97 13.17
N VAL A 29 7.28 24.02 12.61
CA VAL A 29 7.69 22.82 13.35
C VAL A 29 8.67 23.13 14.47
N GLU A 30 9.58 24.09 14.31
CA GLU A 30 10.45 24.55 15.39
C GLU A 30 9.64 25.17 16.56
N THR A 31 8.63 25.97 16.22
CA THR A 31 7.69 26.52 17.21
C THR A 31 6.92 25.41 17.92
N LEU A 32 6.44 24.41 17.18
CA LEU A 32 5.73 23.26 17.74
C LEU A 32 6.63 22.41 18.64
N ALA A 33 7.91 22.24 18.30
CA ALA A 33 8.87 21.52 19.13
C ALA A 33 9.05 22.24 20.48
N THR A 34 9.22 23.56 20.45
CA THR A 34 9.32 24.38 21.67
C THR A 34 8.05 24.30 22.53
N LEU A 35 6.87 24.36 21.91
CA LEU A 35 5.61 24.22 22.61
C LEU A 35 5.44 22.81 23.18
N HIS A 36 5.90 21.78 22.49
CA HIS A 36 5.80 20.39 22.94
C HIS A 36 6.64 20.13 24.20
N GLU A 37 7.80 20.78 24.32
CA GLU A 37 8.63 20.72 25.53
C GLU A 37 7.92 21.24 26.79
N SER A 38 6.89 22.08 26.65
CA SER A 38 6.08 22.54 27.79
C SER A 38 5.22 21.44 28.42
N GLY A 39 5.00 20.32 27.71
CA GLY A 39 4.24 19.16 28.18
C GLY A 39 2.73 19.23 27.94
N ASP A 40 2.20 20.38 27.51
CA ASP A 40 0.78 20.52 27.22
C ASP A 40 0.39 19.87 25.88
N PRO A 41 -0.78 19.21 25.78
CA PRO A 41 -1.25 18.64 24.53
C PRO A 41 -1.59 19.75 23.52
N ILE A 42 -0.97 19.67 22.34
CA ILE A 42 -1.20 20.63 21.25
C ILE A 42 -2.18 20.04 20.25
N LEU A 43 -3.32 20.69 20.07
CA LEU A 43 -4.25 20.37 18.99
C LEU A 43 -3.83 21.13 17.73
N LEU A 44 -3.75 20.41 16.62
CA LEU A 44 -3.33 20.98 15.35
C LEU A 44 -4.17 20.45 14.19
N LEU A 45 -4.31 21.30 13.18
CA LEU A 45 -4.73 20.95 11.84
C LEU A 45 -3.50 20.93 10.95
N MET A 46 -3.37 19.90 10.11
CA MET A 46 -2.26 19.76 9.18
C MET A 46 -2.79 19.40 7.80
N VAL A 47 -2.38 20.17 6.80
CA VAL A 47 -2.51 19.78 5.39
C VAL A 47 -1.18 19.18 4.96
N ALA A 48 -1.20 17.96 4.48
CA ALA A 48 0.01 17.22 4.14
C ALA A 48 -0.14 16.43 2.83
N LYS A 49 0.98 16.18 2.17
CA LYS A 49 1.08 15.23 1.07
C LYS A 49 1.46 13.86 1.63
N GLY A 50 0.55 12.91 1.50
CA GLY A 50 0.79 11.52 1.85
C GLY A 50 1.72 10.84 0.85
N ARG A 51 2.60 9.98 1.35
CA ARG A 51 3.38 9.01 0.59
C ARG A 51 3.14 7.64 1.18
N CYS A 52 2.81 6.69 0.32
CA CYS A 52 2.78 5.28 0.70
C CYS A 52 4.05 4.63 0.17
N TYR A 53 4.68 3.80 0.98
CA TYR A 53 5.78 2.95 0.56
C TYR A 53 5.57 1.55 1.12
N THR A 54 5.98 0.56 0.33
CA THR A 54 5.88 -0.85 0.70
C THR A 54 7.26 -1.32 1.11
N THR A 55 7.35 -2.05 2.23
CA THR A 55 8.60 -2.71 2.63
C THR A 55 8.84 -3.95 1.77
N GLU A 56 10.05 -4.49 1.83
CA GLU A 56 10.39 -5.79 1.21
C GLU A 56 9.46 -6.91 1.72
N GLU A 57 9.05 -6.84 2.99
CA GLU A 57 8.07 -7.76 3.62
C GLU A 57 6.61 -7.51 3.17
N GLY A 58 6.36 -6.61 2.21
CA GLY A 58 5.03 -6.34 1.66
C GLY A 58 4.13 -5.43 2.53
N ALA A 59 4.62 -4.92 3.66
CA ALA A 59 3.85 -4.02 4.52
C ALA A 59 3.82 -2.60 3.95
N VAL A 60 2.62 -2.02 3.82
CA VAL A 60 2.47 -0.64 3.35
C VAL A 60 2.45 0.32 4.54
N PHE A 61 3.36 1.29 4.50
CA PHE A 61 3.43 2.38 5.46
C PHE A 61 3.06 3.70 4.78
N THR A 62 2.42 4.58 5.56
CA THR A 62 2.09 5.93 5.13
C THR A 62 2.93 6.93 5.92
N SER A 63 3.61 7.82 5.19
CA SER A 63 4.31 8.97 5.74
C SER A 63 3.70 10.24 5.19
N MET A 64 3.65 11.29 6.00
CA MET A 64 3.09 12.58 5.61
C MET A 64 4.19 13.64 5.51
N ARG A 65 4.15 14.43 4.44
CA ARG A 65 4.93 15.67 4.35
C ARG A 65 4.01 16.87 4.57
N PRO A 66 4.14 17.61 5.67
CA PRO A 66 3.31 18.79 5.93
C PRO A 66 3.54 19.88 4.87
N GLU A 67 2.46 20.55 4.48
CA GLU A 67 2.47 21.71 3.59
C GLU A 67 1.95 22.96 4.31
N GLU A 68 1.04 22.77 5.27
CA GLU A 68 0.51 23.82 6.15
C GLU A 68 0.16 23.23 7.52
N ILE A 69 0.46 23.98 8.58
CA ILE A 69 0.13 23.60 9.96
C ILE A 69 -0.52 24.77 10.67
N ALA A 70 -1.59 24.49 11.43
CA ALA A 70 -2.26 25.47 12.26
C ALA A 70 -2.57 24.88 13.64
N ILE A 71 -2.21 25.58 14.71
CA ILE A 71 -2.66 25.24 16.07
C ILE A 71 -4.13 25.64 16.19
N ILE A 72 -4.95 24.71 16.68
CA ILE A 72 -6.40 24.89 16.79
C ILE A 72 -6.87 24.71 18.23
N ASP A 73 -8.07 25.21 18.51
CA ASP A 73 -8.74 24.98 19.79
C ASP A 73 -9.59 23.70 19.74
N ARG A 74 -10.07 23.30 20.93
CA ARG A 74 -10.91 22.12 21.11
C ARG A 74 -12.23 22.19 20.34
N GLN A 75 -12.81 23.39 20.19
CA GLN A 75 -14.09 23.58 19.50
C GLN A 75 -13.95 23.32 18.01
N ARG A 76 -12.90 23.86 17.37
CA ARG A 76 -12.56 23.59 15.96
C ARG A 76 -12.24 22.13 15.75
N TYR A 77 -11.45 21.53 16.64
CA TYR A 77 -11.13 20.10 16.55
C TYR A 77 -12.40 19.22 16.58
N ALA A 78 -13.31 19.46 17.53
CA ALA A 78 -14.58 18.74 17.61
C ALA A 78 -15.44 18.95 16.34
N THR A 79 -15.47 20.16 15.79
CA THR A 79 -16.22 20.47 14.56
C THR A 79 -15.70 19.66 13.38
N TRP A 80 -14.37 19.60 13.21
CA TRP A 80 -13.73 18.82 12.16
C TRP A 80 -13.96 17.32 12.33
N LEU A 81 -13.89 16.80 13.56
CA LEU A 81 -14.20 15.40 13.84
C LEU A 81 -15.63 15.03 13.43
N VAL A 82 -16.62 15.88 13.76
CA VAL A 82 -18.03 15.65 13.40
C VAL A 82 -18.23 15.69 11.89
N GLN A 83 -17.65 16.68 11.20
CA GLN A 83 -17.76 16.79 9.74
C GLN A 83 -17.10 15.61 9.02
N ALA A 84 -15.88 15.24 9.42
CA ALA A 84 -15.18 14.08 8.87
C ALA A 84 -15.92 12.78 9.14
N SER A 85 -16.52 12.65 10.33
CA SER A 85 -17.37 11.50 10.71
C SER A 85 -18.60 11.39 9.82
N GLN A 86 -19.31 12.50 9.58
CA GLN A 86 -20.49 12.54 8.73
C GLN A 86 -20.16 12.12 7.29
N GLU A 87 -19.11 12.68 6.69
CA GLU A 87 -18.70 12.32 5.32
C GLU A 87 -18.19 10.88 5.23
N THR A 88 -17.55 10.37 6.28
CA THR A 88 -17.13 8.96 6.35
C THR A 88 -18.33 8.02 6.39
N MET A 89 -19.35 8.33 7.19
CA MET A 89 -20.58 7.52 7.25
C MET A 89 -21.37 7.54 5.94
N LYS A 90 -21.37 8.65 5.18
CA LYS A 90 -21.94 8.68 3.84
C LYS A 90 -21.22 7.71 2.90
N ARG A 91 -19.88 7.72 2.89
CA ARG A 91 -19.09 6.79 2.07
C ARG A 91 -19.30 5.33 2.47
N VAL A 92 -19.38 5.04 3.77
CA VAL A 92 -19.70 3.70 4.27
C VAL A 92 -21.07 3.25 3.80
N ALA A 93 -22.10 4.11 3.92
CA ALA A 93 -23.45 3.79 3.46
C ALA A 93 -23.50 3.54 1.94
N ASP A 94 -22.84 4.36 1.14
CA ASP A 94 -22.72 4.17 -0.30
C ASP A 94 -22.00 2.84 -0.64
N HIS A 95 -20.94 2.50 0.09
CA HIS A 95 -20.20 1.26 -0.08
C HIS A 95 -21.06 0.03 0.28
N ASP A 96 -21.75 0.05 1.41
CA ASP A 96 -22.62 -1.05 1.84
C ASP A 96 -23.78 -1.25 0.85
N ALA A 97 -24.38 -0.16 0.37
CA ALA A 97 -25.42 -0.21 -0.65
C ALA A 97 -24.91 -0.83 -1.96
N ALA A 98 -23.68 -0.47 -2.37
CA ALA A 98 -23.04 -1.02 -3.56
C ALA A 98 -22.70 -2.52 -3.44
N ALA A 99 -22.34 -2.99 -2.24
CA ALA A 99 -21.88 -4.36 -2.00
C ALA A 99 -22.91 -5.42 -2.40
N ALA A 100 -24.20 -5.14 -2.17
CA ALA A 100 -25.32 -6.04 -2.50
C ALA A 100 -25.74 -6.02 -3.99
N LEU A 101 -25.13 -5.16 -4.81
CA LEU A 101 -25.54 -4.92 -6.19
C LEU A 101 -24.54 -5.50 -7.20
N ALA A 102 -25.01 -5.68 -8.44
CA ALA A 102 -24.12 -5.96 -9.56
C ALA A 102 -23.16 -4.77 -9.79
N PRO A 103 -21.86 -4.99 -10.05
CA PRO A 103 -20.87 -3.93 -10.23
C PRO A 103 -21.04 -3.22 -11.58
N SER A 104 -22.08 -2.41 -11.70
CA SER A 104 -22.40 -1.65 -12.90
C SER A 104 -22.89 -0.25 -12.54
N ARG A 105 -22.59 0.72 -13.40
CA ARG A 105 -23.05 2.11 -13.23
C ARG A 105 -24.57 2.20 -13.16
N GLN A 106 -25.28 1.39 -13.95
CA GLN A 106 -26.74 1.37 -13.95
C GLN A 106 -27.30 0.92 -12.61
N ALA A 107 -26.86 -0.25 -12.10
CA ALA A 107 -27.35 -0.78 -10.83
C ALA A 107 -27.10 0.20 -9.66
N TYR A 108 -25.94 0.85 -9.61
CA TYR A 108 -25.62 1.81 -8.55
C TYR A 108 -26.46 3.09 -8.65
N THR A 109 -26.73 3.56 -9.88
CA THR A 109 -27.60 4.73 -10.10
C THR A 109 -29.03 4.44 -9.67
N GLU A 110 -29.56 3.26 -10.02
CA GLU A 110 -30.91 2.83 -9.62
C GLU A 110 -31.06 2.67 -8.10
N ALA A 111 -29.97 2.31 -7.40
CA ALA A 111 -29.92 2.26 -5.94
C ALA A 111 -29.77 3.63 -5.27
N GLY A 112 -29.66 4.72 -6.04
CA GLY A 112 -29.57 6.08 -5.51
C GLY A 112 -28.16 6.51 -5.05
N ILE A 113 -27.12 5.77 -5.43
CA ILE A 113 -25.72 6.13 -5.11
C ILE A 113 -25.35 7.41 -5.88
N PRO A 114 -24.73 8.42 -5.23
CA PRO A 114 -24.33 9.66 -5.89
C PRO A 114 -23.42 9.44 -7.11
N ALA A 115 -23.69 10.14 -8.21
CA ALA A 115 -22.95 9.96 -9.47
C ALA A 115 -21.43 10.13 -9.34
N HIS A 116 -20.97 10.98 -8.40
CA HIS A 116 -19.55 11.22 -8.15
C HIS A 116 -18.84 10.08 -7.42
N SER A 117 -19.55 9.21 -6.69
CA SER A 117 -18.96 8.08 -5.96
C SER A 117 -18.96 6.78 -6.76
N ILE A 118 -19.86 6.62 -7.75
CA ILE A 118 -20.01 5.38 -8.54
C ILE A 118 -18.70 4.91 -9.17
N GLU A 119 -17.96 5.78 -9.84
CA GLU A 119 -16.72 5.37 -10.53
C GLU A 119 -15.64 4.92 -9.53
N GLY A 120 -15.54 5.62 -8.39
CA GLY A 120 -14.64 5.24 -7.31
C GLY A 120 -14.99 3.88 -6.72
N LEU A 121 -16.27 3.62 -6.46
CA LEU A 121 -16.75 2.36 -5.89
C LEU A 121 -16.54 1.16 -6.83
N LEU A 122 -16.71 1.35 -8.13
CA LEU A 122 -16.46 0.28 -9.11
C LEU A 122 -14.96 -0.07 -9.15
N LYS A 123 -14.10 0.94 -9.29
CA LYS A 123 -12.63 0.75 -9.30
C LYS A 123 -12.11 0.17 -7.99
N SER A 124 -12.62 0.64 -6.85
CA SER A 124 -12.19 0.14 -5.55
C SER A 124 -12.61 -1.31 -5.34
N ARG A 125 -13.83 -1.69 -5.75
CA ARG A 125 -14.31 -3.06 -5.65
C ARG A 125 -13.53 -4.02 -6.55
N GLU A 126 -13.15 -3.57 -7.75
CA GLU A 126 -12.28 -4.34 -8.65
C GLU A 126 -10.88 -4.54 -8.06
N PHE A 127 -10.29 -3.50 -7.49
CA PHE A 127 -8.91 -3.54 -7.01
C PHE A 127 -8.75 -4.16 -5.61
N TYR A 128 -9.60 -3.77 -4.65
CA TYR A 128 -9.50 -4.17 -3.24
C TYR A 128 -10.42 -5.34 -2.87
N GLY A 129 -11.42 -5.63 -3.70
CA GLY A 129 -12.46 -6.62 -3.38
C GLY A 129 -13.37 -6.17 -2.24
N ASP A 130 -13.76 -7.12 -1.40
CA ASP A 130 -14.60 -6.85 -0.25
C ASP A 130 -13.79 -6.22 0.89
N THR A 131 -14.27 -5.07 1.37
CA THR A 131 -13.60 -4.24 2.39
C THR A 131 -14.47 -4.18 3.64
N ASP A 132 -13.88 -4.49 4.79
CA ASP A 132 -14.57 -4.41 6.07
C ASP A 132 -14.85 -2.95 6.47
N THR A 133 -16.13 -2.57 6.45
CA THR A 133 -16.58 -1.23 6.83
C THR A 133 -16.70 -1.03 8.34
N GLU A 134 -16.67 -2.09 9.16
CA GLU A 134 -16.78 -1.99 10.63
C GLU A 134 -15.62 -1.22 11.24
N VAL A 135 -14.41 -1.35 10.67
CA VAL A 135 -13.23 -0.59 11.08
C VAL A 135 -13.50 0.92 11.00
N HIS A 136 -14.16 1.38 9.93
CA HIS A 136 -14.50 2.78 9.74
C HIS A 136 -15.62 3.24 10.69
N ARG A 137 -16.62 2.39 10.95
CA ARG A 137 -17.67 2.68 11.95
C ARG A 137 -17.09 2.84 13.35
N LEU A 138 -16.12 2.00 13.71
CA LEU A 138 -15.40 2.11 14.99
C LEU A 138 -14.60 3.42 15.08
N MET A 139 -13.92 3.84 14.01
CA MET A 139 -13.21 5.12 13.95
C MET A 139 -14.17 6.30 14.14
N VAL A 140 -15.32 6.28 13.46
CA VAL A 140 -16.37 7.31 13.59
C VAL A 140 -16.89 7.38 15.03
N MET A 141 -17.22 6.24 15.64
CA MET A 141 -17.70 6.21 17.02
C MET A 141 -16.69 6.86 17.98
N ARG A 142 -15.40 6.50 17.86
CA ARG A 142 -14.33 7.09 18.68
C ARG A 142 -14.13 8.57 18.43
N ALA A 143 -14.20 9.02 17.17
CA ALA A 143 -14.11 10.42 16.82
C ALA A 143 -15.23 11.24 17.48
N LEU A 144 -16.45 10.70 17.52
CA LEU A 144 -17.59 11.35 18.18
C LEU A 144 -17.44 11.35 19.72
N ASP A 145 -16.98 10.26 20.34
CA ASP A 145 -16.67 10.22 21.78
C ASP A 145 -15.65 11.32 22.16
N ILE A 146 -14.61 11.49 21.34
CA ILE A 146 -13.58 12.53 21.54
C ILE A 146 -14.19 13.94 21.35
N ALA A 147 -15.00 14.13 20.31
CA ALA A 147 -15.66 15.42 20.05
C ALA A 147 -16.61 15.82 21.19
N GLU A 148 -17.32 14.86 21.78
CA GLU A 148 -18.19 15.07 22.95
C GLU A 148 -17.39 15.24 24.25
N GLY A 149 -16.11 14.88 24.28
CA GLY A 149 -15.26 14.92 25.48
C GLY A 149 -15.45 13.76 26.45
N LYS A 150 -16.02 12.65 25.98
CA LYS A 150 -16.12 11.41 26.74
C LYS A 150 -14.79 10.65 26.79
N ARG A 151 -13.86 10.99 25.91
CA ARG A 151 -12.54 10.36 25.75
C ARG A 151 -11.50 11.40 25.34
N GLU A 152 -10.27 11.25 25.81
CA GLU A 152 -9.15 12.03 25.29
C GLU A 152 -8.46 11.34 24.11
N VAL A 153 -7.89 12.13 23.19
CA VAL A 153 -7.11 11.59 22.06
C VAL A 153 -5.88 10.82 22.54
N SER A 154 -5.29 11.26 23.64
CA SER A 154 -4.14 10.63 24.31
C SER A 154 -4.42 9.18 24.72
N GLU A 155 -5.67 8.87 25.09
CA GLU A 155 -6.13 7.56 25.51
C GLU A 155 -6.41 6.62 24.32
N ASN A 156 -6.30 7.08 23.07
CA ASN A 156 -6.52 6.22 21.92
C ASN A 156 -5.38 5.20 21.77
N THR A 157 -5.70 3.94 22.03
CA THR A 157 -4.78 2.79 21.90
C THR A 157 -4.89 2.09 20.57
N TRP A 158 -5.84 2.50 19.71
CA TRP A 158 -6.01 1.88 18.42
C TRP A 158 -4.94 2.32 17.45
N ASN A 159 -4.27 1.35 16.87
CA ASN A 159 -3.46 1.54 15.68
C ASN A 159 -3.83 0.42 14.70
N PRO A 160 -4.38 0.74 13.52
CA PRO A 160 -4.68 -0.29 12.54
C PRO A 160 -3.36 -0.97 12.11
N PRO A 161 -3.36 -2.29 11.89
CA PRO A 161 -2.20 -2.97 11.34
C PRO A 161 -1.84 -2.36 9.98
N PRO A 162 -0.54 -2.37 9.58
CA PRO A 162 -0.15 -1.92 8.26
C PRO A 162 -0.97 -2.64 7.20
N ALA A 163 -1.45 -1.88 6.22
CA ALA A 163 -2.25 -2.46 5.14
C ALA A 163 -1.34 -3.39 4.33
N ILE A 164 -1.73 -4.66 4.23
CA ILE A 164 -1.15 -5.58 3.26
C ILE A 164 -2.08 -5.52 2.06
N PRO A 165 -1.65 -4.96 0.91
CA PRO A 165 -2.48 -4.96 -0.28
C PRO A 165 -2.78 -6.42 -0.62
N LYS A 166 -4.06 -6.78 -0.67
CA LYS A 166 -4.48 -7.99 -1.39
C LYS A 166 -4.16 -7.67 -2.85
N SER A 167 -3.11 -8.30 -3.36
CA SER A 167 -2.61 -8.11 -4.72
C SER A 167 -3.79 -8.01 -5.70
N GLY A 168 -3.97 -6.83 -6.31
CA GLY A 168 -4.71 -6.73 -7.56
C GLY A 168 -3.80 -7.33 -8.60
N THR A 169 -4.14 -8.53 -9.10
CA THR A 169 -3.51 -9.26 -10.22
C THR A 169 -2.11 -8.75 -10.56
N THR A 170 -1.22 -8.86 -9.58
CA THR A 170 0.18 -9.05 -9.92
C THR A 170 0.22 -10.53 -10.24
N GLU A 171 0.71 -10.89 -11.42
CA GLU A 171 1.08 -12.25 -11.73
C GLU A 171 1.69 -12.83 -10.45
N ALA A 172 0.99 -13.83 -9.90
CA ALA A 172 1.54 -14.63 -8.84
C ALA A 172 2.76 -15.28 -9.48
N SER A 173 3.92 -14.63 -9.32
CA SER A 173 5.14 -15.36 -9.08
C SER A 173 4.86 -16.10 -7.79
N GLU A 174 4.24 -17.27 -7.94
CA GLU A 174 4.47 -18.35 -7.02
C GLU A 174 5.98 -18.40 -6.87
N GLU A 175 6.48 -17.95 -5.72
CA GLU A 175 7.80 -18.32 -5.22
C GLU A 175 7.79 -19.84 -5.07
N ALA A 176 7.94 -20.52 -6.21
CA ALA A 176 8.49 -21.85 -6.23
C ALA A 176 9.91 -21.73 -5.65
N PRO A 177 10.31 -22.64 -4.74
CA PRO A 177 11.56 -22.53 -4.01
C PRO A 177 12.72 -22.22 -4.96
N GLU A 178 13.40 -21.08 -4.74
CA GLU A 178 14.39 -20.46 -5.65
C GLU A 178 15.55 -21.39 -6.08
N GLY A 179 15.70 -22.54 -5.42
CA GLY A 179 16.63 -23.60 -5.77
C GLY A 179 16.12 -24.58 -6.84
N GLU A 180 14.82 -24.90 -6.88
CA GLU A 180 14.30 -25.98 -7.74
C GLU A 180 14.27 -25.59 -9.23
N ILE A 181 13.97 -24.32 -9.56
CA ILE A 181 13.90 -23.86 -10.96
C ILE A 181 15.26 -23.97 -11.64
N GLY A 182 16.33 -23.60 -10.93
CA GLY A 182 17.70 -23.65 -11.46
C GLY A 182 18.11 -25.07 -11.83
N ASP A 183 17.93 -26.01 -10.90
CA ASP A 183 18.24 -27.43 -11.11
C ASP A 183 17.44 -28.03 -12.27
N ILE A 184 16.16 -27.65 -12.39
CA ILE A 184 15.30 -28.10 -13.48
C ILE A 184 15.79 -27.54 -14.82
N LEU A 185 16.16 -26.27 -14.91
CA LEU A 185 16.71 -25.66 -16.13
C LEU A 185 18.03 -26.32 -16.54
N THR A 186 18.92 -26.57 -15.58
CA THR A 186 20.17 -27.32 -15.80
C THR A 186 19.88 -28.73 -16.33
N SER A 187 18.90 -29.44 -15.77
CA SER A 187 18.51 -30.78 -16.25
C SER A 187 17.92 -30.78 -17.67
N ILE A 188 17.18 -29.73 -18.04
CA ILE A 188 16.61 -29.57 -19.39
C ILE A 188 17.74 -29.38 -20.40
N ILE A 189 18.71 -28.52 -20.08
CA ILE A 189 19.86 -28.24 -20.93
C ILE A 189 20.71 -29.52 -21.09
N GLU A 190 20.95 -30.27 -20.02
CA GLU A 190 21.68 -31.56 -20.09
C GLU A 190 21.00 -32.57 -21.02
N GLN A 191 19.66 -32.65 -20.99
CA GLN A 191 18.91 -33.61 -21.80
C GLN A 191 18.80 -33.21 -23.27
N LEU A 192 18.81 -31.91 -23.57
CA LEU A 192 18.62 -31.38 -24.91
C LEU A 192 19.93 -30.98 -25.62
N ASP A 193 21.07 -30.96 -24.91
CA ASP A 193 22.35 -30.56 -25.50
C ASP A 193 22.92 -31.66 -26.41
N GLU A 194 22.87 -31.42 -27.71
CA GLU A 194 23.49 -32.27 -28.74
C GLU A 194 24.98 -31.93 -28.99
N GLY A 195 25.62 -31.16 -28.09
CA GLY A 195 27.01 -30.73 -28.16
C GLY A 195 27.23 -29.38 -28.84
N LYS A 196 26.15 -28.65 -29.13
CA LYS A 196 26.19 -27.28 -29.71
C LYS A 196 25.50 -26.24 -28.80
N GLY A 197 24.99 -26.66 -27.65
CA GLY A 197 24.11 -25.85 -26.81
C GLY A 197 22.65 -25.93 -27.24
N VAL A 198 21.77 -25.48 -26.36
CA VAL A 198 20.31 -25.50 -26.51
C VAL A 198 19.80 -24.08 -26.72
N ASP A 199 18.94 -23.88 -27.71
CA ASP A 199 18.30 -22.59 -28.02
C ASP A 199 17.34 -22.14 -26.91
N LEU A 200 17.31 -20.83 -26.63
CA LEU A 200 16.49 -20.21 -25.58
C LEU A 200 15.01 -20.62 -25.69
N GLU A 201 14.41 -20.56 -26.89
CA GLU A 201 13.00 -20.91 -27.09
C GLU A 201 12.71 -22.38 -26.77
N ASN A 202 13.67 -23.29 -26.98
CA ASN A 202 13.52 -24.71 -26.65
C ASN A 202 13.62 -24.96 -25.13
N VAL A 203 14.49 -24.22 -24.44
CA VAL A 203 14.58 -24.27 -22.98
C VAL A 203 13.31 -23.72 -22.34
N LEU A 204 12.81 -22.58 -22.82
CA LEU A 204 11.61 -21.92 -22.30
C LEU A 204 10.32 -22.70 -22.61
N SER A 205 10.21 -23.30 -23.79
CA SER A 205 9.07 -24.18 -24.11
C SER A 205 9.06 -25.43 -23.22
N SER A 206 10.23 -25.98 -22.89
CA SER A 206 10.35 -27.11 -21.96
C SER A 206 10.08 -26.72 -20.50
N ALA A 207 10.47 -25.51 -20.09
CA ALA A 207 10.22 -24.97 -18.76
C ALA A 207 8.73 -24.63 -18.57
N SER A 208 8.08 -24.02 -19.56
CA SER A 208 6.63 -23.75 -19.54
C SER A 208 5.79 -25.02 -19.53
N ALA A 209 6.23 -26.09 -20.22
CA ALA A 209 5.60 -27.41 -20.12
C ALA A 209 5.66 -28.01 -18.71
N ARG A 210 6.61 -27.56 -17.87
CA ARG A 210 6.75 -27.95 -16.47
C ARG A 210 6.11 -26.94 -15.49
N GLY A 211 5.43 -25.91 -16.01
CA GLY A 211 4.67 -24.94 -15.22
C GLY A 211 5.44 -23.68 -14.81
N PHE A 212 6.65 -23.46 -15.33
CA PHE A 212 7.43 -22.25 -15.02
C PHE A 212 7.09 -21.11 -15.97
N ASP A 213 6.96 -19.91 -15.40
CA ASP A 213 6.74 -18.70 -16.18
C ASP A 213 7.98 -18.34 -17.02
N ARG A 214 7.72 -17.73 -18.18
CA ARG A 214 8.76 -17.35 -19.13
C ARG A 214 9.74 -16.35 -18.52
N GLN A 215 9.23 -15.31 -17.87
CA GLN A 215 10.04 -14.22 -17.34
C GLN A 215 10.94 -14.71 -16.19
N THR A 216 10.42 -15.56 -15.32
CA THR A 216 11.18 -16.18 -14.23
C THR A 216 12.27 -17.12 -14.76
N SER A 217 11.98 -17.88 -15.81
CA SER A 217 12.93 -18.82 -16.43
C SER A 217 14.09 -18.10 -17.14
N GLU A 218 13.79 -17.02 -17.88
CA GLU A 218 14.81 -16.19 -18.55
C GLU A 218 15.74 -15.53 -17.52
N ALA A 219 15.17 -14.89 -16.49
CA ALA A 219 15.97 -14.26 -15.43
C ALA A 219 16.88 -15.26 -14.70
N LYS A 220 16.43 -16.51 -14.53
CA LYS A 220 17.23 -17.56 -13.89
C LYS A 220 18.34 -18.10 -14.78
N LEU A 221 18.10 -18.20 -16.10
CA LEU A 221 19.15 -18.57 -17.06
C LEU A 221 20.29 -17.54 -17.05
N ASP A 222 19.96 -16.25 -17.07
CA ASP A 222 20.96 -15.18 -16.99
C ASP A 222 21.76 -15.26 -15.68
N GLN A 223 21.08 -15.49 -14.55
CA GLN A 223 21.75 -15.67 -13.26
C GLN A 223 22.70 -16.90 -13.26
N LEU A 224 22.32 -18.01 -13.89
CA LEU A 224 23.15 -19.22 -13.97
C LEU A 224 24.38 -19.03 -14.88
N VAL A 225 24.27 -18.16 -15.89
CA VAL A 225 25.42 -17.73 -16.71
C VAL A 225 26.35 -16.84 -15.89
N ASP A 226 25.82 -15.89 -15.13
CA ASP A 226 26.61 -14.98 -14.27
C ASP A 226 27.38 -15.73 -13.17
N VAL A 227 26.75 -16.75 -12.57
CA VAL A 227 27.38 -17.63 -11.57
C VAL A 227 28.40 -18.60 -12.19
N GLY A 228 28.39 -18.75 -13.52
CA GLY A 228 29.32 -19.59 -14.28
C GLY A 228 28.94 -21.07 -14.32
N SER A 229 27.70 -21.42 -13.95
CA SER A 229 27.19 -22.80 -14.06
C SER A 229 26.77 -23.14 -15.50
N LEU A 230 26.33 -22.14 -16.27
CA LEU A 230 26.05 -22.25 -17.69
C LEU A 230 27.02 -21.40 -18.51
N LYS A 231 27.31 -21.85 -19.74
CA LYS A 231 28.05 -21.11 -20.75
C LYS A 231 27.11 -20.74 -21.88
N GLU A 232 27.30 -19.53 -22.39
CA GLU A 232 26.64 -19.05 -23.61
C GLU A 232 27.63 -19.07 -24.78
N PRO A 233 27.82 -20.22 -25.47
CA PRO A 233 28.73 -20.30 -26.62
C PRO A 233 28.32 -19.40 -27.80
N ARG A 234 27.02 -19.07 -27.90
CA ARG A 234 26.45 -18.14 -28.87
C ARG A 234 25.26 -17.45 -28.23
N PHE A 235 25.04 -16.17 -28.58
CA PHE A 235 23.90 -15.41 -28.09
C PHE A 235 22.57 -16.19 -28.22
N GLY A 236 21.90 -16.42 -27.10
CA GLY A 236 20.64 -17.19 -26.98
C GLY A 236 20.80 -18.72 -27.00
N TRP A 237 22.02 -19.25 -26.85
CA TRP A 237 22.30 -20.69 -26.81
C TRP A 237 23.05 -21.04 -25.53
N PHE A 238 22.56 -22.02 -24.77
CA PHE A 238 23.10 -22.38 -23.46
C PHE A 238 23.67 -23.79 -23.47
N SER A 239 24.85 -23.97 -22.87
CA SER A 239 25.45 -25.28 -22.60
C SER A 239 25.95 -25.32 -21.15
N LEU A 240 26.15 -26.52 -20.60
CA LEU A 240 26.78 -26.66 -19.30
C LEU A 240 28.26 -26.23 -19.36
N SER A 241 28.76 -25.62 -18.28
CA SER A 241 30.16 -25.20 -18.18
C SER A 241 31.13 -26.38 -18.06
#